data_AF-A0AAD5WAV4-F1
#
_entry.id   AF-A0AAD5WAV4-F1
#
_cell.length_a   1.000
_cell.length_b   1.000
_cell.length_c   1.000
_cell.angle_alpha   90.00
_cell.angle_beta   90.00
_cell.angle_gamma   90.00
#
_symmetry.space_group_name_H-M   'P 1'
#
loop_
_entity.id
_entity.type
_entity.pdbx_description
1 polymer ?
#
loop_
_entity_poly.entity_id
_entity_poly.type
_entity_poly.pdbx_seq_one_letter_code
_entity_poly.pdbx_strand_id
1 'polypeptide(L)'
;MGLPWYHVHTVVLNDPGRLLSHTALVAGWAGSMALYELVVFDPSNPVLDPMWRQGMFVIPFMTRLGITNSWGGWNISGGTVTNPGIWSYEGVAAAHIVFSGLCFLAAIWHWVYWELEVFCDERTGKPSLDLPKIFGIHYFFQV
;
A
#
# COMPACT_ATOMS: atom_id res chain seq x y z
N MET A 1 -9.54 -16.06 33.82
CA MET A 1 -10.37 -16.03 32.60
C MET A 1 -9.52 -15.40 31.50
N GLY A 2 -9.51 -15.96 30.28
CA GLY A 2 -8.73 -15.43 29.16
C GLY A 2 -9.31 -14.13 28.58
N LEU A 3 -8.62 -13.56 27.58
CA LEU A 3 -9.12 -12.42 26.83
C LEU A 3 -10.36 -12.79 25.99
N PRO A 4 -11.41 -11.96 25.95
CA PRO A 4 -12.48 -12.09 24.96
C PRO A 4 -11.94 -11.96 23.53
N TRP A 5 -12.58 -12.63 22.56
CA TRP A 5 -12.14 -12.66 21.17
C TRP A 5 -12.02 -11.28 20.52
N TYR A 6 -12.87 -10.32 20.92
CA TYR A 6 -12.86 -8.95 20.39
C TYR A 6 -11.78 -8.06 21.03
N HIS A 7 -11.02 -8.56 22.01
CA HIS A 7 -9.93 -7.84 22.68
C HIS A 7 -8.53 -8.35 22.31
N VAL A 8 -8.40 -9.30 21.38
CA VAL A 8 -7.11 -9.95 21.08
C VAL A 8 -6.02 -8.98 20.64
N HIS A 9 -6.36 -7.86 20.01
CA HIS A 9 -5.37 -6.84 19.58
C HIS A 9 -4.90 -5.93 20.72
N THR A 10 -5.49 -6.01 21.92
CA THR A 10 -5.02 -5.19 23.06
C THR A 10 -3.62 -5.58 23.54
N VAL A 11 -3.14 -6.78 23.15
CA VAL A 11 -1.81 -7.28 23.50
C VAL A 11 -0.65 -6.42 22.97
N VAL A 12 -0.86 -5.65 21.90
CA VAL A 12 0.19 -4.78 21.32
C VAL A 12 0.16 -3.34 21.84
N LEU A 13 -0.77 -2.98 22.74
CA LEU A 13 -0.94 -1.57 23.17
C LEU A 13 0.28 -1.01 23.92
N ASN A 14 1.02 -1.86 24.64
CA ASN A 14 2.25 -1.47 25.35
C ASN A 14 3.51 -2.08 24.70
N ASP A 15 3.41 -2.53 23.46
CA ASP A 15 4.52 -3.13 22.70
C ASP A 15 4.69 -2.37 21.36
N PRO A 16 5.46 -1.26 21.38
CA PRO A 16 5.63 -0.40 20.21
C PRO A 16 6.25 -1.13 19.01
N GLY A 17 7.14 -2.10 19.24
CA GLY A 17 7.77 -2.87 18.18
C GLY A 17 6.76 -3.69 17.38
N ARG A 18 5.80 -4.31 18.07
CA ARG A 18 4.76 -5.14 17.43
C ARG A 18 3.58 -4.36 16.86
N LEU A 19 3.42 -3.10 17.24
CA LEU A 19 2.31 -2.25 16.76
C LEU A 19 2.40 -1.89 15.26
N LEU A 20 3.57 -2.03 14.63
CA LEU A 20 3.91 -1.41 13.33
C LEU A 20 3.41 -2.15 12.06
N SER A 21 2.43 -3.06 12.13
CA SER A 21 2.21 -4.08 11.08
C SER A 21 0.81 -4.05 10.43
N HIS A 22 0.62 -3.27 9.34
CA HIS A 22 -0.63 -3.32 8.53
C HIS A 22 -0.44 -3.01 7.03
N THR A 23 0.49 -2.13 6.68
CA THR A 23 0.64 -1.53 5.33
C THR A 23 0.76 -2.53 4.18
N ALA A 24 1.39 -3.69 4.42
CA ALA A 24 1.59 -4.73 3.41
C ALA A 24 0.28 -5.21 2.76
N LEU A 25 -0.79 -5.38 3.55
CA LEU A 25 -2.07 -5.89 3.05
C LEU A 25 -2.75 -4.88 2.11
N VAL A 26 -2.69 -3.60 2.44
CA VAL A 26 -3.28 -2.54 1.62
C VAL A 26 -2.52 -2.39 0.30
N ALA A 27 -1.18 -2.42 0.35
CA ALA A 27 -0.36 -2.40 -0.87
C ALA A 27 -0.63 -3.64 -1.76
N GLY A 28 -0.76 -4.82 -1.15
CA GLY A 28 -1.06 -6.07 -1.85
C GLY A 28 -2.44 -6.04 -2.52
N TRP A 29 -3.45 -5.51 -1.82
CA TRP A 29 -4.78 -5.28 -2.39
C TRP A 29 -4.72 -4.33 -3.59
N ALA A 30 -4.01 -3.20 -3.48
CA ALA A 30 -3.91 -2.23 -4.57
C ALA A 30 -3.28 -2.84 -5.83
N GLY A 31 -2.18 -3.59 -5.67
CA GLY A 31 -1.54 -4.29 -6.79
C GLY A 31 -2.44 -5.38 -7.38
N SER A 32 -3.11 -6.18 -6.54
CA SER A 32 -3.97 -7.28 -6.98
C SER A 32 -5.23 -6.77 -7.70
N MET A 33 -5.84 -5.69 -7.21
CA MET A 33 -6.99 -5.06 -7.85
C MET A 33 -6.62 -4.47 -9.21
N ALA A 34 -5.46 -3.83 -9.32
CA ALA A 34 -4.96 -3.31 -10.60
C ALA A 34 -4.69 -4.43 -11.61
N LEU A 35 -4.06 -5.54 -11.19
CA LEU A 35 -3.87 -6.71 -12.04
C LEU A 35 -5.20 -7.32 -12.48
N TYR A 36 -6.16 -7.44 -11.58
CA TYR A 36 -7.49 -7.95 -11.90
C TYR A 36 -8.19 -7.08 -12.95
N GLU A 37 -8.22 -5.75 -12.74
CA GLU A 37 -8.81 -4.82 -13.70
C GLU A 37 -8.13 -4.91 -15.07
N LEU A 38 -6.79 -4.96 -15.13
CA LEU A 38 -6.05 -5.08 -16.39
C LEU A 38 -6.36 -6.36 -17.15
N VAL A 39 -6.70 -7.44 -16.47
CA VAL A 39 -7.07 -8.72 -17.11
C VAL A 39 -8.45 -8.66 -17.75
N VAL A 40 -9.39 -7.92 -17.16
CA VAL A 40 -10.80 -7.88 -17.62
C VAL A 40 -11.15 -6.64 -18.43
N PHE A 41 -10.33 -5.58 -18.37
CA PHE A 41 -10.58 -4.32 -19.05
C PHE A 41 -10.44 -4.46 -20.58
N ASP A 42 -11.43 -3.98 -21.31
CA ASP A 42 -11.40 -3.85 -22.76
C ASP A 42 -11.07 -2.41 -23.18
N PRO A 43 -9.85 -2.13 -23.71
CA PRO A 43 -9.46 -0.80 -24.15
C PRO A 43 -9.96 -0.44 -25.57
N SER A 44 -10.71 -1.31 -26.25
CA SER A 44 -10.99 -1.18 -27.69
C SER A 44 -11.88 0.02 -28.08
N ASN A 45 -12.80 0.44 -27.22
CA ASN A 45 -13.76 1.50 -27.51
C ASN A 45 -13.90 2.51 -26.36
N PRO A 46 -12.99 3.49 -26.24
CA PRO A 46 -13.04 4.48 -25.16
C PRO A 46 -14.21 5.47 -25.27
N VAL A 47 -14.91 5.54 -26.40
CA VAL A 47 -16.05 6.46 -26.60
C VAL A 47 -17.34 5.85 -26.06
N LEU A 48 -17.66 4.62 -26.46
CA LEU A 48 -18.92 3.98 -26.09
C LEU A 48 -18.78 3.03 -24.91
N ASP A 49 -17.61 2.48 -24.64
CA ASP A 49 -17.38 1.58 -23.51
C ASP A 49 -16.18 1.99 -22.64
N PRO A 50 -16.19 3.22 -22.07
CA PRO A 50 -15.12 3.69 -21.20
C PRO A 50 -15.04 2.92 -19.87
N MET A 51 -13.93 3.07 -19.17
CA MET A 51 -13.60 2.36 -17.91
C MET A 51 -14.73 2.34 -16.86
N TRP A 52 -15.52 3.40 -16.74
CA TRP A 52 -16.62 3.48 -15.75
C TRP A 52 -17.84 2.65 -16.14
N ARG A 53 -18.04 2.30 -17.43
CA ARG A 53 -19.08 1.35 -17.87
C ARG A 53 -18.69 -0.09 -17.60
N GLN A 54 -17.39 -0.38 -17.57
CA GLN A 54 -16.84 -1.70 -17.33
C GLN A 54 -16.64 -2.00 -15.83
N GLY A 55 -17.00 -1.06 -14.94
CA GLY A 55 -16.87 -1.24 -13.49
C GLY A 55 -15.43 -1.14 -12.97
N MET A 56 -14.55 -0.46 -13.71
CA MET A 56 -13.16 -0.25 -13.26
C MET A 56 -13.11 0.75 -12.11
N PHE A 57 -12.46 0.36 -11.02
CA PHE A 57 -12.33 1.15 -9.80
C PHE A 57 -10.97 1.82 -9.68
N VAL A 58 -9.85 1.11 -9.89
CA VAL A 58 -8.49 1.64 -9.66
C VAL A 58 -7.83 2.24 -10.91
N ILE A 59 -8.19 1.80 -12.12
CA ILE A 59 -7.72 2.43 -13.38
C ILE A 59 -8.01 3.95 -13.43
N PRO A 60 -9.20 4.46 -13.03
CA PRO A 60 -9.45 5.90 -12.94
C PRO A 60 -8.45 6.65 -12.02
N PHE A 61 -8.08 6.07 -10.87
CA PHE A 61 -7.15 6.71 -9.93
C PHE A 61 -5.73 6.79 -10.48
N MET A 62 -5.26 5.72 -11.14
CA MET A 62 -3.96 5.72 -11.82
C MET A 62 -3.95 6.74 -12.97
N THR A 63 -5.02 6.76 -13.77
CA THR A 63 -5.17 7.67 -14.91
C THR A 63 -5.22 9.13 -14.49
N ARG A 64 -5.87 9.43 -13.36
CA ARG A 64 -5.93 10.78 -12.78
C ARG A 64 -4.54 11.37 -12.51
N LEU A 65 -3.54 10.53 -12.23
CA LEU A 65 -2.17 10.94 -11.94
C LEU A 65 -1.21 10.75 -13.12
N GLY A 66 -1.75 10.49 -14.33
CA GLY A 66 -0.98 10.48 -15.58
C GLY A 66 -0.57 9.11 -16.11
N ILE A 67 -0.92 8.01 -15.42
CA ILE A 67 -0.68 6.65 -15.94
C ILE A 67 -1.75 6.34 -16.99
N THR A 68 -1.37 6.36 -18.27
CA THR A 68 -2.32 6.26 -19.40
C THR A 68 -1.98 5.16 -20.40
N ASN A 69 -0.80 4.56 -20.29
CA ASN A 69 -0.27 3.57 -21.24
C ASN A 69 -0.17 2.19 -20.59
N SER A 70 -0.37 1.16 -21.40
CA SER A 70 -0.17 -0.25 -21.04
C SER A 70 1.00 -0.86 -21.81
N TRP A 71 1.68 -1.84 -21.21
CA TRP A 71 2.63 -2.73 -21.88
C TRP A 71 2.01 -3.58 -22.99
N GLY A 72 0.68 -3.71 -23.01
CA GLY A 72 -0.09 -4.28 -24.11
C GLY A 72 -0.21 -3.39 -25.35
N GLY A 73 0.42 -2.22 -25.36
CA GLY A 73 0.54 -1.35 -26.54
C GLY A 73 -0.68 -0.45 -26.80
N TRP A 74 -1.55 -0.26 -25.81
CA TRP A 74 -2.70 0.63 -25.88
C TRP A 74 -2.57 1.83 -24.92
N ASN A 75 -3.26 2.92 -25.28
CA ASN A 75 -3.45 4.09 -24.43
C ASN A 75 -4.94 4.22 -24.07
N ILE A 76 -5.23 4.69 -22.87
CA ILE A 76 -6.60 4.84 -22.34
C ILE A 76 -7.53 5.70 -23.21
N SER A 77 -6.95 6.55 -24.06
CA SER A 77 -7.66 7.42 -25.01
C SER A 77 -7.88 6.77 -26.39
N GLY A 78 -7.57 5.48 -26.56
CA GLY A 78 -7.76 4.72 -27.80
C GLY A 78 -6.57 4.72 -28.77
N GLY A 79 -5.44 5.30 -28.39
CA GLY A 79 -4.22 5.29 -29.18
C GLY A 79 -3.44 3.98 -29.07
N THR A 80 -2.52 3.74 -30.02
CA THR A 80 -1.51 2.68 -29.91
C THR A 80 -0.18 3.24 -29.40
N VAL A 81 0.56 2.45 -28.63
CA VAL A 81 1.80 2.85 -27.97
C VAL A 81 2.88 1.80 -28.23
N THR A 82 4.02 2.21 -28.76
CA THR A 82 5.14 1.30 -29.03
C THR A 82 6.13 1.23 -27.86
N ASN A 83 6.27 2.30 -27.09
CA ASN A 83 7.14 2.34 -25.91
C ASN A 83 6.42 3.02 -24.73
N PRO A 84 5.67 2.25 -23.94
CA PRO A 84 4.93 2.77 -22.78
C PRO A 84 5.82 3.16 -21.59
N GLY A 85 7.12 2.84 -21.63
CA GLY A 85 8.06 3.10 -20.54
C GLY A 85 7.83 2.19 -19.32
N ILE A 86 8.50 2.50 -18.21
CA ILE A 86 8.44 1.69 -16.97
C ILE A 86 7.12 1.92 -16.22
N TRP A 87 6.63 3.16 -16.19
CA TRP A 87 5.42 3.55 -15.45
C TRP A 87 4.14 3.39 -16.30
N SER A 88 3.85 2.15 -16.68
CA SER A 88 2.56 1.72 -17.20
C SER A 88 1.62 1.29 -16.06
N TYR A 89 0.38 0.93 -16.38
CA TYR A 89 -0.53 0.32 -15.41
C TYR A 89 0.06 -0.96 -14.79
N GLU A 90 0.70 -1.81 -15.60
CA GLU A 90 1.37 -3.03 -15.14
C GLU A 90 2.56 -2.71 -14.24
N GLY A 91 3.35 -1.69 -14.60
CA GLY A 91 4.49 -1.24 -13.79
C GLY A 91 4.06 -0.77 -12.40
N VAL A 92 2.97 -0.01 -12.31
CA VAL A 92 2.39 0.43 -11.01
C VAL A 92 1.89 -0.76 -10.20
N ALA A 93 1.19 -1.70 -10.83
CA ALA A 93 0.69 -2.89 -10.16
C ALA A 93 1.85 -3.75 -9.61
N ALA A 94 2.88 -3.99 -10.42
CA ALA A 94 4.08 -4.73 -10.02
C ALA A 94 4.82 -4.05 -8.86
N ALA A 95 4.97 -2.72 -8.90
CA ALA A 95 5.60 -1.96 -7.82
C ALA A 95 4.86 -2.15 -6.48
N HIS A 96 3.52 -2.14 -6.49
CA HIS A 96 2.72 -2.37 -5.28
C HIS A 96 2.86 -3.79 -4.73
N ILE A 97 2.94 -4.81 -5.60
CA ILE A 97 3.14 -6.20 -5.18
C ILE A 97 4.53 -6.39 -4.55
N VAL A 98 5.59 -5.86 -5.18
CA VAL A 98 6.95 -5.92 -4.64
C VAL A 98 7.03 -5.18 -3.30
N PHE A 99 6.46 -3.97 -3.24
CA PHE A 99 6.43 -3.18 -2.01
C PHE A 99 5.66 -3.89 -0.88
N SER A 100 4.54 -4.54 -1.20
CA SER A 100 3.78 -5.36 -0.24
C SER A 100 4.66 -6.46 0.37
N GLY A 101 5.42 -7.18 -0.46
CA GLY A 101 6.36 -8.21 0.00
C GLY A 101 7.46 -7.65 0.92
N LEU A 102 8.04 -6.49 0.57
CA LEU A 102 9.05 -5.83 1.40
C LEU A 102 8.48 -5.40 2.76
N CYS A 103 7.29 -4.78 2.78
CA CYS A 103 6.60 -4.40 4.02
C CYS A 103 6.24 -5.62 4.87
N PHE A 104 5.87 -6.74 4.25
CA PHE A 104 5.58 -7.99 4.97
C PHE A 104 6.82 -8.55 5.66
N LEU A 105 7.97 -8.57 4.97
CA LEU A 105 9.24 -8.98 5.57
C LEU A 105 9.65 -8.05 6.72
N ALA A 106 9.47 -6.74 6.55
CA ALA A 106 9.73 -5.76 7.61
C ALA A 106 8.82 -5.98 8.83
N ALA A 107 7.54 -6.30 8.62
CA ALA A 107 6.61 -6.60 9.70
C ALA A 107 7.05 -7.85 10.51
N ILE A 108 7.51 -8.91 9.83
CA ILE A 108 8.08 -10.09 10.50
C ILE A 108 9.31 -9.69 11.32
N TRP A 109 10.21 -8.90 10.77
CA TRP A 109 11.41 -8.44 11.47
C TRP A 109 11.04 -7.65 12.74
N HIS A 110 10.16 -6.66 12.63
CA HIS A 110 9.72 -5.84 13.77
C HIS A 110 8.98 -6.66 14.83
N TRP A 111 8.25 -7.70 14.42
CA TRP A 111 7.59 -8.61 15.34
C TRP A 111 8.59 -9.44 16.16
N VAL A 112 9.63 -9.96 15.52
CA VAL A 112 10.67 -10.78 16.17
C VAL A 112 11.58 -9.92 17.04
N TYR A 113 12.05 -8.79 16.52
CA TYR A 113 12.99 -7.88 17.18
C TYR A 113 12.24 -6.68 17.80
N TRP A 114 11.31 -6.97 18.70
CA TRP A 114 10.45 -5.95 19.30
C TRP A 114 11.11 -5.20 20.48
N GLU A 115 12.05 -5.83 21.19
CA GLU A 115 12.80 -5.24 22.32
C GLU A 115 13.98 -4.38 21.83
N LEU A 116 13.69 -3.22 21.25
CA LEU A 116 14.71 -2.24 20.88
C LEU A 116 14.84 -1.16 21.95
N GLU A 117 16.08 -0.78 22.28
CA GLU A 117 16.38 0.28 23.26
C GLU A 117 15.70 1.61 22.92
N VAL A 118 15.50 1.91 21.63
CA VAL A 118 14.80 3.12 21.17
C VAL A 118 13.36 3.23 21.68
N PHE A 119 12.72 2.11 22.04
CA PHE A 119 11.39 2.10 22.60
C PHE A 119 11.38 2.18 24.13
N CYS A 120 12.54 2.08 24.79
CA CYS A 120 12.67 2.10 26.24
C CYS A 120 13.06 3.50 26.74
N ASP A 121 12.37 3.99 27.76
CA ASP A 121 12.80 5.18 28.50
C ASP A 121 13.99 4.83 29.39
N GLU A 122 15.15 5.45 29.16
CA GLU A 122 16.38 5.25 29.93
C GLU A 122 16.20 5.46 31.44
N ARG A 123 15.27 6.33 31.86
CA ARG A 123 15.02 6.59 33.28
C ARG A 123 14.25 5.48 33.99
N THR A 124 13.39 4.76 33.26
CA THR A 124 12.43 3.81 33.85
C THR A 124 12.60 2.38 33.36
N GLY A 125 13.32 2.17 32.26
CA GLY A 125 13.46 0.89 31.56
C GLY A 125 12.17 0.39 30.91
N LYS A 126 11.12 1.22 30.82
CA LYS A 126 9.80 0.82 30.33
C LYS A 126 9.57 1.32 28.90
N PRO A 127 8.71 0.63 28.12
CA PRO A 127 8.26 1.13 26.83
C PRO A 127 7.64 2.53 26.95
N SER A 128 8.07 3.46 26.11
CA SER A 128 7.59 4.84 26.11
C SER A 128 7.58 5.44 24.70
N LEU A 129 6.55 6.23 24.38
CA LEU A 129 6.41 6.95 23.13
C LEU A 129 6.12 8.43 23.40
N ASP A 130 7.02 9.31 22.95
CA ASP A 130 6.84 10.77 23.02
C ASP A 130 5.90 11.24 21.89
N LEU A 131 4.60 11.03 22.08
CA LEU A 131 3.57 11.28 21.06
C LEU A 131 3.59 12.71 20.49
N PRO A 132 3.78 13.80 21.28
CA PRO A 132 3.90 15.14 20.72
C PRO A 132 5.08 15.31 19.76
N LYS A 133 6.24 14.76 20.10
CA LYS A 133 7.42 14.80 19.20
C LYS A 133 7.18 13.97 17.94
N ILE A 134 6.63 12.77 18.10
CA ILE A 134 6.27 11.88 16.99
C ILE A 134 5.31 12.60 16.04
N PHE A 135 4.27 13.26 16.58
CA PHE A 135 3.33 14.04 15.78
C PHE A 135 4.02 15.16 15.00
N GLY A 136 4.92 15.92 15.63
CA GLY A 136 5.69 16.97 14.96
C GLY A 136 6.56 16.46 13.81
N ILE A 137 7.22 15.30 14.00
CA ILE A 137 8.02 14.67 12.94
C ILE A 137 7.15 14.24 11.77
N HIS A 138 6.02 13.57 12.02
CA HIS A 138 5.12 13.13 10.96
C HIS A 138 4.52 14.31 10.20
N TYR A 139 4.11 15.37 10.92
CA TYR A 139 3.56 16.57 10.31
C TYR A 139 4.58 17.26 9.39
N PHE A 140 5.85 17.33 9.79
CA PHE A 140 6.91 17.91 8.98
C PHE A 140 7.09 17.20 7.62
N PHE A 141 6.92 15.89 7.55
CA PHE A 141 7.05 15.12 6.29
C PHE A 141 5.78 15.06 5.45
N GLN A 142 4.64 15.53 5.96
CA GLN A 142 3.35 15.48 5.27
C GLN A 142 3.01 16.77 4.50
N VAL A 143 3.72 17.87 4.79
CA VAL A 143 3.64 19.17 4.09
C VAL A 143 4.71 19.24 3.01
#